data_AF-A0A810Q3K1-F1
#
_entry.id   AF-A0A810Q3K1-F1
#
_cell.length_a   1.000
_cell.length_b   1.000
_cell.length_c   1.000
_cell.angle_alpha   90.00
_cell.angle_beta   90.00
_cell.angle_gamma   90.00
#
_symmetry.space_group_name_H-M   'P 1'
#
loop_
_entity.id
_entity.type
_entity.pdbx_description
1 polymer ?
#
loop_
_entity_poly.entity_id
_entity_poly.type
_entity_poly.pdbx_seq_one_letter_code
_entity_poly.pdbx_strand_id
1 'polypeptide(L)'
;MRKRVWALAAALLMLPLTGCGSLLNRDYSVTEPHSSSYYESEDRSVLRAESYQDLVNALLVLISGGAKEGTIWLYPDDSGLPAPQAAERACLEVQKETPLGAYAVEYLTYTVDETPRNYDAIQLTVGYRRTAAQVAGIVHITSTSALGDLLREAARNHAAELVVQVGYFDHQAEEVRTQVTQIQAEVEPESKEPWTVNFYPDSGNAGIIEVLLSGAGSAEGAEQNTKNTN
;
A
#
# COMPACT_ATOMS: atom_id res chain seq x y z
N MET A 1 61.25 55.79 -23.66
CA MET A 1 61.31 54.31 -23.48
C MET A 1 60.96 53.82 -22.06
N ARG A 2 60.43 54.62 -21.13
CA ARG A 2 60.12 54.19 -19.74
C ARG A 2 58.65 53.83 -19.46
N LYS A 3 57.69 54.23 -20.30
CA LYS A 3 56.24 53.91 -20.11
C LYS A 3 55.81 52.56 -20.72
N ARG A 4 56.60 51.98 -21.62
CA ARG A 4 56.31 50.67 -22.24
C ARG A 4 56.72 49.47 -21.38
N VAL A 5 57.66 49.66 -20.46
CA VAL A 5 58.14 48.60 -19.55
C VAL A 5 57.10 48.26 -18.49
N TRP A 6 56.32 49.25 -18.04
CA TRP A 6 55.27 49.04 -17.03
C TRP A 6 54.04 48.31 -17.57
N ALA A 7 53.70 48.49 -18.85
CA ALA A 7 52.59 47.78 -19.49
C ALA A 7 52.89 46.28 -19.70
N LEU A 8 54.15 45.93 -19.94
CA LEU A 8 54.59 44.53 -20.11
C LEU A 8 54.66 43.77 -18.78
N ALA A 9 54.97 44.44 -17.67
CA ALA A 9 54.96 43.83 -16.34
C ALA A 9 53.54 43.50 -15.85
N ALA A 10 52.54 44.33 -16.20
CA ALA A 10 51.14 44.09 -15.83
C ALA A 10 50.50 42.94 -16.65
N ALA A 11 50.92 42.74 -17.90
CA ALA A 11 50.44 41.64 -18.74
C ALA A 11 51.01 40.27 -18.32
N LEU A 12 52.22 40.24 -17.75
CA LEU A 12 52.87 38.99 -17.32
C LEU A 12 52.33 38.46 -15.97
N LEU A 13 51.72 39.33 -15.15
CA LEU A 13 51.15 38.96 -13.85
C LEU A 13 49.73 38.35 -13.95
N MET A 14 49.09 38.43 -15.12
CA MET A 14 47.75 37.88 -15.38
C MET A 14 47.77 36.43 -15.90
N LEU A 15 48.96 35.82 -16.05
CA LEU A 15 49.13 34.53 -16.71
C LEU A 15 49.01 33.23 -15.87
N PRO A 16 48.70 33.21 -14.55
CA PRO A 16 48.48 31.94 -13.85
C PRO A 16 47.01 31.62 -13.54
N LEU A 17 46.02 32.23 -14.23
CA LEU A 17 44.60 31.92 -13.97
C LEU A 17 43.98 30.85 -14.87
N THR A 18 44.70 30.26 -15.83
CA THR A 18 44.24 29.05 -16.53
C THR A 18 44.70 27.80 -15.80
N GLY A 19 44.22 27.64 -14.57
CA GLY A 19 44.63 26.58 -13.65
C GLY A 19 43.46 26.00 -12.84
N CYS A 20 42.28 25.90 -13.42
CA CYS A 20 41.13 25.24 -12.78
C CYS A 20 40.42 24.25 -13.72
N GLY A 21 41.11 23.69 -14.73
CA GLY A 21 40.52 22.71 -15.65
C GLY A 21 40.51 21.26 -15.17
N SER A 22 41.24 20.93 -14.10
CA SER A 22 41.48 19.53 -13.69
C SER A 22 40.99 19.17 -12.28
N LEU A 23 40.27 20.05 -11.59
CA LEU A 23 39.77 19.79 -10.23
C LEU A 23 38.32 19.26 -10.18
N LEU A 24 37.74 18.94 -11.33
CA LEU A 24 36.40 18.37 -11.46
C LEU A 24 36.40 17.21 -12.46
N ASN A 25 37.37 16.30 -12.36
CA ASN A 25 37.08 14.92 -12.78
C ASN A 25 36.19 14.30 -11.70
N ARG A 26 34.92 14.74 -11.69
CA ARG A 26 33.87 13.98 -11.02
C ARG A 26 33.76 12.72 -11.85
N ASP A 27 34.28 11.62 -11.34
CA ASP A 27 33.71 10.32 -11.67
C ASP A 27 32.26 10.39 -11.22
N TYR A 28 31.39 10.79 -12.14
CA TYR A 28 29.97 10.57 -11.98
C TYR A 28 29.83 9.06 -12.04
N SER A 29 29.78 8.39 -10.89
CA SER A 29 29.09 7.12 -10.84
C SER A 29 27.65 7.45 -11.21
N VAL A 30 27.29 7.21 -12.46
CA VAL A 30 25.90 7.06 -12.83
C VAL A 30 25.45 5.82 -12.06
N THR A 31 24.87 6.05 -10.89
CA THR A 31 23.97 5.05 -10.33
C THR A 31 22.81 5.03 -11.30
N GLU A 32 22.73 3.99 -12.13
CA GLU A 32 21.46 3.66 -12.76
C GLU A 32 20.41 3.68 -11.63
N PRO A 33 19.27 4.36 -11.82
CA PRO A 33 18.17 4.20 -10.90
C PRO A 33 17.95 2.70 -10.76
N HIS A 34 18.02 2.17 -9.53
CA HIS A 34 17.41 0.87 -9.27
C HIS A 34 15.99 1.01 -9.80
N SER A 35 15.64 0.17 -10.78
CA SER A 35 14.46 0.24 -11.62
C SER A 35 13.33 1.04 -10.96
N SER A 36 13.04 2.23 -11.48
CA SER A 36 12.02 3.11 -10.90
C SER A 36 10.59 2.65 -11.19
N SER A 37 10.41 1.46 -11.77
CA SER A 37 9.12 0.93 -12.18
C SER A 37 8.74 -0.27 -11.34
N TYR A 38 7.62 -0.12 -10.65
CA TYR A 38 6.92 -1.18 -9.94
C TYR A 38 6.41 -2.29 -10.89
N TYR A 39 6.17 -1.92 -12.14
CA TYR A 39 5.73 -2.81 -13.20
C TYR A 39 6.90 -3.16 -14.10
N GLU A 40 7.05 -4.45 -14.37
CA GLU A 40 8.07 -4.98 -15.28
C GLU A 40 7.59 -4.94 -16.74
N SER A 41 6.28 -4.98 -16.96
CA SER A 41 5.65 -4.88 -18.28
C SER A 41 5.00 -3.51 -18.50
N GLU A 42 5.08 -2.99 -19.74
CA GLU A 42 4.46 -1.70 -20.11
C GLU A 42 2.93 -1.70 -19.94
N ASP A 43 2.31 -2.86 -20.07
CA ASP A 43 0.87 -3.07 -19.87
C ASP A 43 0.48 -3.21 -18.38
N ARG A 44 1.45 -3.11 -17.46
CA ARG A 44 1.26 -3.22 -16.00
C ARG A 44 0.68 -4.56 -15.53
N SER A 45 0.81 -5.62 -16.34
CA SER A 45 0.37 -6.96 -16.00
C SER A 45 1.32 -7.72 -15.06
N VAL A 46 2.59 -7.30 -14.99
CA VAL A 46 3.63 -7.96 -14.18
C VAL A 46 4.26 -6.99 -13.19
N LEU A 47 4.34 -7.41 -11.93
CA LEU A 47 5.03 -6.69 -10.85
C LEU A 47 6.42 -7.25 -10.60
N ARG A 48 7.33 -6.38 -10.18
CA ARG A 48 8.71 -6.74 -9.82
C ARG A 48 8.87 -6.78 -8.30
N ALA A 49 9.52 -7.82 -7.77
CA ALA A 49 9.93 -7.89 -6.37
C ALA A 49 11.40 -8.33 -6.26
N GLU A 50 12.19 -7.58 -5.50
CA GLU A 50 13.63 -7.87 -5.25
C GLU A 50 13.91 -8.24 -3.79
N SER A 51 12.89 -8.17 -2.94
CA SER A 51 12.96 -8.52 -1.54
C SER A 51 11.64 -9.08 -1.05
N TYR A 52 11.65 -9.72 0.12
CA TYR A 52 10.42 -10.15 0.79
C TYR A 52 9.41 -8.99 0.98
N GLN A 53 9.89 -7.80 1.35
CA GLN A 53 9.00 -6.65 1.55
C GLN A 53 8.43 -6.14 0.23
N ASP A 54 9.20 -6.18 -0.87
CA ASP A 54 8.68 -5.84 -2.19
C ASP A 54 7.62 -6.84 -2.64
N LEU A 55 7.76 -8.12 -2.29
CA LEU A 55 6.73 -9.13 -2.56
C LEU A 55 5.43 -8.86 -1.78
N VAL A 56 5.52 -8.51 -0.50
CA VAL A 56 4.35 -8.10 0.31
C VAL A 56 3.71 -6.84 -0.30
N ASN A 57 4.52 -5.85 -0.69
CA ASN A 57 4.03 -4.64 -1.32
C ASN A 57 3.39 -4.92 -2.69
N ALA A 58 3.99 -5.80 -3.50
CA ALA A 58 3.48 -6.33 -4.78
C ALA A 58 2.04 -6.85 -4.65
N LEU A 59 1.82 -7.71 -3.65
CA LEU A 59 0.50 -8.23 -3.32
C LEU A 59 -0.48 -7.11 -2.94
N LEU A 60 -0.07 -6.14 -2.12
CA LEU A 60 -0.94 -5.06 -1.67
C LEU A 60 -1.40 -4.13 -2.80
N VAL A 61 -0.59 -3.89 -3.85
CA VAL A 61 -1.04 -3.11 -5.00
C VAL A 61 -2.02 -3.90 -5.87
N LEU A 62 -1.82 -5.21 -6.03
CA LEU A 62 -2.82 -6.05 -6.72
C LEU A 62 -4.17 -5.98 -5.99
N ILE A 63 -4.14 -6.08 -4.65
CA ILE A 63 -5.33 -6.04 -3.80
C ILE A 63 -6.00 -4.66 -3.84
N SER A 64 -5.24 -3.57 -3.71
CA SER A 64 -5.80 -2.21 -3.77
C SER A 64 -6.38 -1.89 -5.15
N GLY A 65 -5.80 -2.44 -6.21
CA GLY A 65 -6.32 -2.37 -7.57
C GLY A 65 -7.52 -3.29 -7.85
N GLY A 66 -7.88 -4.19 -6.93
CA GLY A 66 -8.96 -5.15 -7.10
C GLY A 66 -8.68 -6.24 -8.14
N ALA A 67 -7.40 -6.52 -8.43
CA ALA A 67 -7.00 -7.53 -9.40
C ALA A 67 -7.38 -8.93 -8.90
N LYS A 68 -8.13 -9.70 -9.70
CA LYS A 68 -8.47 -11.09 -9.39
C LYS A 68 -7.31 -12.05 -9.65
N GLU A 69 -6.45 -11.68 -10.58
CA GLU A 69 -5.27 -12.43 -10.98
C GLU A 69 -4.11 -11.46 -11.14
N GLY A 70 -2.88 -11.94 -10.90
CA GLY A 70 -1.68 -11.13 -11.06
C GLY A 70 -0.44 -11.99 -11.18
N THR A 71 0.61 -11.43 -11.77
CA THR A 71 1.93 -12.08 -11.87
C THR A 71 2.97 -11.19 -11.19
N ILE A 72 3.77 -11.79 -10.32
CA ILE A 72 4.92 -11.14 -9.68
C ILE A 72 6.18 -11.91 -10.08
N TRP A 73 7.19 -11.21 -10.57
CA TRP A 73 8.52 -11.77 -10.78
C TRP A 73 9.37 -11.49 -9.54
N LEU A 74 9.72 -12.56 -8.84
CA LEU A 74 10.58 -12.52 -7.67
C LEU A 74 12.01 -12.79 -8.10
N TYR A 75 12.88 -11.79 -7.90
CA TYR A 75 14.31 -11.93 -8.12
C TYR A 75 14.98 -12.51 -6.88
N PRO A 76 15.98 -13.39 -7.03
CA PRO A 76 16.72 -13.92 -5.90
C PRO A 76 17.34 -12.80 -5.06
N ASP A 77 17.16 -12.87 -3.74
CA ASP A 77 17.75 -11.95 -2.78
C ASP A 77 18.78 -12.67 -1.89
N ASP A 78 19.49 -11.89 -1.06
CA ASP A 78 20.49 -12.43 -0.13
C ASP A 78 19.87 -13.17 1.08
N SER A 79 18.53 -13.27 1.16
CA SER A 79 17.85 -13.91 2.30
C SER A 79 17.96 -15.43 2.29
N GLY A 80 18.22 -16.03 1.12
CA GLY A 80 18.25 -17.47 0.92
C GLY A 80 16.90 -18.17 1.08
N LEU A 81 15.79 -17.41 1.13
CA LEU A 81 14.44 -17.94 1.23
C LEU A 81 13.95 -18.40 -0.16
N PRO A 82 13.57 -19.69 -0.34
CA PRO A 82 13.06 -20.17 -1.62
C PRO A 82 11.77 -19.45 -2.03
N ALA A 83 11.59 -19.18 -3.32
CA ALA A 83 10.43 -18.45 -3.84
C ALA A 83 9.07 -19.04 -3.41
N PRO A 84 8.84 -20.37 -3.40
CA PRO A 84 7.58 -20.93 -2.87
C PRO A 84 7.33 -20.59 -1.39
N GLN A 85 8.37 -20.58 -0.56
CA GLN A 85 8.24 -20.26 0.87
C GLN A 85 8.06 -18.75 1.09
N ALA A 86 8.74 -17.92 0.28
CA ALA A 86 8.53 -16.47 0.28
C ALA A 86 7.10 -16.12 -0.12
N ALA A 87 6.59 -16.75 -1.19
CA ALA A 87 5.20 -16.61 -1.64
C ALA A 87 4.22 -17.02 -0.55
N GLU A 88 4.38 -18.21 0.04
CA GLU A 88 3.51 -18.69 1.12
C GLU A 88 3.43 -17.70 2.29
N ARG A 89 4.59 -17.26 2.79
CA ARG A 89 4.69 -16.33 3.91
C ARG A 89 4.06 -14.98 3.58
N ALA A 90 4.39 -14.41 2.42
CA ALA A 90 3.85 -13.12 2.00
C ALA A 90 2.33 -13.18 1.80
N CYS A 91 1.81 -14.26 1.24
CA CYS A 91 0.36 -14.45 1.08
C CYS A 91 -0.36 -14.52 2.43
N LEU A 92 0.21 -15.26 3.39
CA LEU A 92 -0.34 -15.38 4.75
C LEU A 92 -0.28 -14.05 5.51
N GLU A 93 0.85 -13.35 5.45
CA GLU A 93 1.05 -12.04 6.06
C GLU A 93 0.06 -11.02 5.49
N VAL A 94 -0.06 -10.95 4.17
CA VAL A 94 -1.01 -10.05 3.52
C VAL A 94 -2.44 -10.38 3.93
N GLN A 95 -2.84 -11.65 3.88
CA GLN A 95 -4.20 -12.05 4.21
C GLN A 95 -4.57 -11.79 5.68
N LYS A 96 -3.62 -11.94 6.62
CA LYS A 96 -3.94 -12.00 8.06
C LYS A 96 -3.42 -10.82 8.87
N GLU A 97 -2.29 -10.25 8.48
CA GLU A 97 -1.55 -9.27 9.29
C GLU A 97 -1.60 -7.88 8.67
N THR A 98 -1.70 -7.77 7.34
CA THR A 98 -1.85 -6.45 6.72
C THR A 98 -3.29 -5.95 6.87
N PRO A 99 -3.51 -4.66 7.16
CA PRO A 99 -4.87 -4.12 7.32
C PRO A 99 -5.74 -4.31 6.09
N LEU A 100 -5.20 -3.99 4.91
CA LEU A 100 -5.95 -4.04 3.66
C LEU A 100 -6.30 -5.48 3.26
N GLY A 101 -5.34 -6.40 3.32
CA GLY A 101 -5.60 -7.80 3.00
C GLY A 101 -6.55 -8.44 4.01
N ALA A 102 -6.33 -8.17 5.30
CA ALA A 102 -7.21 -8.64 6.37
C ALA A 102 -8.63 -8.09 6.26
N TYR A 103 -8.87 -6.94 5.63
CA TYR A 103 -10.20 -6.35 5.37
C TYR A 103 -10.85 -6.86 4.08
N ALA A 104 -10.11 -6.94 2.97
CA ALA A 104 -10.67 -7.12 1.64
C ALA A 104 -10.61 -8.55 1.10
N VAL A 105 -9.61 -9.34 1.52
CA VAL A 105 -9.31 -10.66 0.94
C VAL A 105 -10.03 -11.75 1.72
N GLU A 106 -10.65 -12.68 0.98
CA GLU A 106 -11.23 -13.91 1.49
C GLU A 106 -10.18 -15.03 1.46
N TYR A 107 -9.61 -15.27 0.28
CA TYR A 107 -8.56 -16.25 0.07
C TYR A 107 -7.56 -15.76 -0.98
N LEU A 108 -6.34 -16.30 -0.90
CA LEU A 108 -5.27 -16.01 -1.83
C LEU A 108 -4.57 -17.32 -2.17
N THR A 109 -4.51 -17.65 -3.45
CA THR A 109 -3.81 -18.83 -3.95
C THR A 109 -2.67 -18.41 -4.87
N TYR A 110 -1.63 -19.23 -4.92
CA TYR A 110 -0.44 -18.95 -5.71
C TYR A 110 0.09 -20.21 -6.37
N THR A 111 0.75 -20.03 -7.51
CA THR A 111 1.63 -21.02 -8.14
C THR A 111 2.97 -20.37 -8.42
N VAL A 112 4.04 -21.15 -8.33
CA VAL A 112 5.40 -20.68 -8.64
C VAL A 112 5.93 -21.47 -9.82
N ASP A 113 6.33 -20.75 -10.87
CA ASP A 113 7.04 -21.30 -12.01
C ASP A 113 8.55 -21.06 -11.84
N GLU A 114 9.22 -22.09 -11.34
CA GLU A 114 10.66 -22.19 -11.08
C GLU A 114 11.47 -22.61 -12.34
N THR A 115 10.91 -22.45 -13.55
CA THR A 115 11.67 -22.71 -14.78
C THR A 115 12.96 -21.90 -14.77
N PRO A 116 14.13 -22.51 -15.08
CA PRO A 116 15.44 -21.86 -14.93
C PRO A 116 15.54 -20.53 -15.67
N ARG A 117 15.42 -19.44 -14.91
CA ARG A 117 15.51 -18.03 -15.32
C ARG A 117 16.25 -17.26 -14.23
N ASN A 118 16.45 -15.96 -14.44
CA ASN A 118 16.99 -15.05 -13.43
C ASN A 118 15.93 -14.55 -12.42
N TYR A 119 14.71 -15.08 -12.48
CA TYR A 119 13.59 -14.79 -11.58
C TYR A 119 12.65 -16.00 -11.49
N ASP A 120 11.89 -16.08 -10.41
CA ASP A 120 10.77 -17.01 -10.24
C ASP A 120 9.44 -16.27 -10.49
N ALA A 121 8.56 -16.86 -11.30
CA ALA A 121 7.28 -16.25 -11.61
C ALA A 121 6.20 -16.77 -10.68
N ILE A 122 5.63 -15.87 -9.87
CA ILE A 122 4.54 -16.17 -8.94
C ILE A 122 3.24 -15.72 -9.60
N GLN A 123 2.37 -16.66 -9.96
CA GLN A 123 1.01 -16.35 -10.42
C GLN A 123 0.05 -16.43 -9.24
N LEU A 124 -0.80 -15.43 -9.12
CA LEU A 124 -1.70 -15.23 -7.99
C LEU A 124 -3.14 -15.26 -8.44
N THR A 125 -4.01 -15.81 -7.60
CA THR A 125 -5.46 -15.63 -7.69
C THR A 125 -5.98 -15.12 -6.36
N VAL A 126 -6.78 -14.06 -6.40
CA VAL A 126 -7.33 -13.38 -5.22
C VAL A 126 -8.85 -13.50 -5.21
N GLY A 127 -9.37 -14.13 -4.16
CA GLY A 127 -10.79 -14.11 -3.82
C GLY A 127 -11.07 -12.96 -2.87
N TYR A 128 -11.99 -12.06 -3.25
CA TYR A 128 -12.36 -10.91 -2.42
C TYR A 128 -13.71 -11.15 -1.73
N ARG A 129 -13.79 -10.79 -0.45
CA ARG A 129 -15.05 -10.70 0.30
C ARG A 129 -15.63 -9.29 0.32
N ARG A 130 -14.86 -8.29 -0.11
CA ARG A 130 -15.26 -6.89 -0.25
C ARG A 130 -15.24 -6.49 -1.71
N THR A 131 -16.15 -5.62 -2.09
CA THR A 131 -16.20 -5.11 -3.48
C THR A 131 -15.10 -4.08 -3.70
N ALA A 132 -14.70 -3.87 -4.97
CA ALA A 132 -13.74 -2.83 -5.32
C ALA A 132 -14.22 -1.42 -4.92
N ALA A 133 -15.53 -1.18 -4.93
CA ALA A 133 -16.12 0.08 -4.48
C ALA A 133 -15.94 0.30 -2.97
N GLN A 134 -16.09 -0.75 -2.15
CA GLN A 134 -15.84 -0.67 -0.71
C GLN A 134 -14.36 -0.41 -0.40
N VAL A 135 -13.45 -1.07 -1.12
CA VAL A 135 -12.00 -0.84 -0.99
C VAL A 135 -11.62 0.59 -1.40
N ALA A 136 -12.18 1.09 -2.51
CA ALA A 136 -11.94 2.47 -2.95
C ALA A 136 -12.60 3.52 -2.03
N GLY A 137 -13.62 3.13 -1.26
CA GLY A 137 -14.32 3.98 -0.30
C GLY A 137 -13.62 4.10 1.07
N ILE A 138 -12.49 3.43 1.27
CA ILE A 138 -11.72 3.54 2.52
C ILE A 138 -11.24 4.97 2.73
N VAL A 139 -11.58 5.56 3.87
CA VAL A 139 -11.15 6.92 4.24
C VAL A 139 -9.84 6.84 5.04
N HIS A 140 -8.78 7.45 4.53
CA HIS A 140 -7.49 7.47 5.23
C HIS A 140 -7.45 8.59 6.27
N ILE A 141 -7.16 8.24 7.52
CA ILE A 141 -7.01 9.17 8.63
C ILE A 141 -5.66 8.98 9.34
N THR A 142 -5.11 10.06 9.87
CA THR A 142 -3.83 10.03 10.59
C THR A 142 -3.97 9.59 12.06
N SER A 143 -5.18 9.71 12.62
CA SER A 143 -5.48 9.37 14.02
C SER A 143 -6.96 9.09 14.23
N THR A 144 -7.28 8.31 15.26
CA THR A 144 -8.66 7.97 15.67
C THR A 144 -9.49 9.18 16.13
N SER A 145 -8.85 10.30 16.47
CA SER A 145 -9.55 11.55 16.83
C SER A 145 -10.49 12.07 15.73
N ALA A 146 -10.18 11.81 14.45
CA ALA A 146 -11.02 12.21 13.32
C ALA A 146 -12.25 11.30 13.12
N LEU A 147 -12.27 10.12 13.74
CA LEU A 147 -13.35 9.14 13.57
C LEU A 147 -14.71 9.72 13.97
N GLY A 148 -14.73 10.56 15.02
CA GLY A 148 -15.98 11.10 15.53
C GLY A 148 -16.73 12.00 14.56
N ASP A 149 -16.01 12.87 13.86
CA ASP A 149 -16.61 13.76 12.87
C ASP A 149 -17.08 12.99 11.63
N LEU A 150 -16.28 12.00 11.19
CA LEU A 150 -16.63 11.11 10.08
C LEU A 150 -17.88 10.27 10.37
N LEU A 151 -18.02 9.75 11.59
CA LEU A 151 -19.21 9.00 12.01
C LEU A 151 -20.47 9.86 12.01
N ARG A 152 -20.38 11.10 12.52
CA ARG A 152 -21.52 12.04 12.48
C ARG A 152 -21.91 12.39 11.06
N GLU A 153 -20.93 12.58 10.17
CA GLU A 153 -21.18 12.84 8.75
C GLU A 153 -21.82 11.63 8.06
N ALA A 154 -21.27 10.43 8.28
CA ALA A 154 -21.80 9.18 7.73
C ALA A 154 -23.26 8.94 8.16
N ALA A 155 -23.57 9.15 9.44
CA ALA A 155 -24.93 9.02 9.96
C ALA A 155 -25.90 10.06 9.36
N ARG A 156 -25.48 11.33 9.23
CA ARG A 156 -26.29 12.38 8.57
C ARG A 156 -26.58 12.07 7.11
N ASN A 157 -25.64 11.42 6.43
CA ASN A 157 -25.79 10.98 5.05
C ASN A 157 -26.54 9.65 4.92
N HIS A 158 -26.99 9.04 6.03
CA HIS A 158 -27.61 7.72 6.08
C HIS A 158 -26.75 6.64 5.41
N ALA A 159 -25.43 6.72 5.58
CA ALA A 159 -24.51 5.70 5.09
C ALA A 159 -24.72 4.39 5.85
N ALA A 160 -24.68 3.26 5.14
CA ALA A 160 -24.80 1.94 5.76
C ALA A 160 -23.52 1.54 6.53
N GLU A 161 -22.37 1.96 6.04
CA GLU A 161 -21.05 1.65 6.62
C GLU A 161 -20.08 2.82 6.48
N LEU A 162 -19.12 2.90 7.39
CA LEU A 162 -17.95 3.76 7.33
C LEU A 162 -16.70 2.90 7.53
N VAL A 163 -15.75 2.97 6.60
CA VAL A 163 -14.48 2.25 6.70
C VAL A 163 -13.35 3.25 6.70
N VAL A 164 -12.52 3.21 7.75
CA VAL A 164 -11.37 4.10 7.90
C VAL A 164 -10.07 3.30 7.99
N GLN A 165 -9.02 3.81 7.35
CA GLN A 165 -7.66 3.31 7.54
C GLN A 165 -6.88 4.31 8.38
N VAL A 166 -6.35 3.86 9.52
CA VAL A 166 -5.64 4.71 10.48
C VAL A 166 -4.14 4.50 10.31
N GLY A 167 -3.37 5.60 10.21
CA GLY A 167 -1.91 5.53 10.09
C GLY A 167 -1.21 4.95 11.33
N TYR A 168 -1.82 5.10 12.51
CA TYR A 168 -1.32 4.54 13.76
C TYR A 168 -2.47 4.14 14.67
N PHE A 169 -2.44 2.89 15.15
CA PHE A 169 -3.42 2.34 16.06
C PHE A 169 -2.70 1.44 17.07
N ASP A 170 -2.79 1.79 18.34
CA ASP A 170 -2.09 1.08 19.43
C ASP A 170 -3.08 0.70 20.52
N HIS A 171 -3.67 -0.49 20.39
CA HIS A 171 -4.57 -1.06 21.40
C HIS A 171 -5.76 -0.16 21.79
N GLN A 172 -6.25 0.67 20.84
CA GLN A 172 -7.33 1.64 21.04
C GLN A 172 -8.73 1.08 20.77
N ALA A 173 -8.88 -0.26 20.67
CA ALA A 173 -10.15 -0.88 20.27
C ALA A 173 -11.32 -0.49 21.18
N GLU A 174 -11.12 -0.54 22.51
CA GLU A 174 -12.16 -0.18 23.47
C GLU A 174 -12.49 1.33 23.49
N GLU A 175 -11.49 2.18 23.27
CA GLU A 175 -11.70 3.63 23.12
C GLU A 175 -12.58 3.91 21.90
N VAL A 176 -12.28 3.28 20.76
CA VAL A 176 -13.06 3.40 19.53
C VAL A 176 -14.49 2.86 19.72
N ARG A 177 -14.68 1.70 20.34
CA ARG A 177 -16.01 1.15 20.63
C ARG A 177 -16.84 2.09 21.51
N THR A 178 -16.20 2.68 22.51
CA THR A 178 -16.84 3.67 23.40
C THR A 178 -17.23 4.92 22.63
N GLN A 179 -16.33 5.46 21.81
CA GLN A 179 -16.58 6.63 20.96
C GLN A 179 -17.75 6.39 19.99
N VAL A 180 -17.77 5.24 19.32
CA VAL A 180 -18.85 4.84 18.40
C VAL A 180 -20.20 4.78 19.12
N THR A 181 -20.25 4.15 20.30
CA THR A 181 -21.47 4.04 21.10
C THR A 181 -21.98 5.41 21.55
N GLN A 182 -21.08 6.30 21.98
CA GLN A 182 -21.43 7.66 22.39
C GLN A 182 -22.00 8.47 21.23
N ILE A 183 -21.40 8.37 20.04
CA ILE A 183 -21.86 9.10 18.86
C ILE A 183 -23.21 8.56 18.39
N GLN A 184 -23.40 7.25 18.35
CA GLN A 184 -24.70 6.67 18.00
C GLN A 184 -25.82 7.21 18.91
N ALA A 185 -25.59 7.27 20.23
CA ALA A 185 -26.56 7.81 21.17
C ALA A 185 -26.83 9.32 20.96
N GLU A 186 -25.86 10.07 20.42
CA GLU A 186 -25.99 11.49 20.07
C GLU A 186 -26.82 11.69 18.79
N VAL A 187 -26.53 10.91 17.73
CA VAL A 187 -27.13 11.13 16.39
C VAL A 187 -28.42 10.35 16.16
N GLU A 188 -28.58 9.20 16.80
CA GLU A 188 -29.71 8.27 16.63
C GLU A 188 -30.23 7.76 17.99
N PRO A 189 -30.70 8.64 18.88
CA PRO A 189 -31.11 8.28 20.23
C PRO A 189 -32.30 7.29 20.29
N GLU A 190 -33.08 7.18 19.21
CA GLU A 190 -34.21 6.26 19.10
C GLU A 190 -33.86 4.91 18.46
N SER A 191 -32.64 4.76 17.94
CA SER A 191 -32.20 3.50 17.32
C SER A 191 -32.01 2.42 18.38
N LYS A 192 -32.55 1.22 18.10
CA LYS A 192 -32.45 0.05 18.99
C LYS A 192 -31.34 -0.91 18.60
N GLU A 193 -30.83 -0.79 17.38
CA GLU A 193 -29.78 -1.65 16.85
C GLU A 193 -28.43 -0.95 17.03
N PRO A 194 -27.52 -1.47 17.86
CA PRO A 194 -26.22 -0.85 18.06
C PRO A 194 -25.37 -0.93 16.80
N TRP A 195 -24.61 0.12 16.51
CA TRP A 195 -23.60 0.09 15.45
C TRP A 195 -22.53 -0.94 15.78
N THR A 196 -22.08 -1.68 14.77
CA THR A 196 -21.07 -2.74 14.95
C THR A 196 -19.70 -2.24 14.52
N VAL A 197 -18.66 -2.53 15.31
CA VAL A 197 -17.27 -2.13 15.01
C VAL A 197 -16.41 -3.37 14.82
N ASN A 198 -15.80 -3.47 13.64
CA ASN A 198 -14.85 -4.50 13.25
C ASN A 198 -13.46 -3.90 13.04
N PHE A 199 -12.43 -4.68 13.38
CA PHE A 199 -11.03 -4.26 13.33
C PHE A 199 -10.25 -5.20 12.41
N TYR A 200 -9.39 -4.64 11.56
CA TYR A 200 -8.60 -5.39 10.58
C TYR A 200 -7.12 -4.94 10.60
N PRO A 201 -6.18 -5.85 10.87
CA PRO A 201 -6.40 -7.21 11.41
C PRO A 201 -7.12 -7.19 12.77
N ASP A 202 -7.75 -8.30 13.15
CA ASP A 202 -8.34 -8.49 14.49
C ASP A 202 -7.24 -8.81 15.53
N SER A 203 -6.24 -7.94 15.57
CA SER A 203 -5.14 -7.94 16.53
C SER A 203 -5.09 -6.56 17.18
N GLY A 204 -4.29 -6.39 18.24
CA GLY A 204 -4.18 -5.12 18.97
C GLY A 204 -3.77 -3.91 18.11
N ASN A 205 -3.24 -4.16 16.90
CA ASN A 205 -2.72 -3.15 15.96
C ASN A 205 -3.55 -3.11 14.68
N ALA A 206 -4.86 -2.86 14.82
CA ALA A 206 -5.76 -2.76 13.68
C ALA A 206 -5.44 -1.51 12.84
N GLY A 207 -5.15 -1.68 11.55
CA GLY A 207 -4.92 -0.54 10.65
C GLY A 207 -6.19 -0.07 9.94
N ILE A 208 -7.25 -0.90 9.90
CA ILE A 208 -8.55 -0.56 9.33
C ILE A 208 -9.65 -0.80 10.37
N ILE A 209 -10.59 0.14 10.45
CA ILE A 209 -11.77 0.08 11.31
C ILE A 209 -13.00 0.17 10.40
N GLU A 210 -13.89 -0.81 10.49
CA GLU A 210 -15.19 -0.82 9.82
C GLU A 210 -16.27 -0.59 10.86
N VAL A 211 -17.10 0.42 10.64
CA VAL A 211 -18.28 0.71 11.46
C VAL A 211 -19.52 0.50 10.60
N LEU A 212 -20.40 -0.39 11.03
CA LEU A 212 -21.69 -0.64 10.39
C LEU A 212 -22.75 0.19 11.11
N LEU A 213 -23.30 1.21 10.44
CA LEU A 213 -24.25 2.17 11.00
C LEU A 213 -25.70 1.69 10.90
N SER A 214 -25.99 0.82 9.94
CA SER A 214 -27.25 0.07 9.88
C SER A 214 -26.98 -1.38 10.25
N GLY A 215 -27.86 -2.03 11.02
CA GLY A 215 -27.74 -3.45 11.45
C GLY A 215 -27.62 -4.48 10.31
N ALA A 216 -27.57 -4.05 9.05
CA ALA A 216 -27.17 -4.86 7.92
C ALA A 216 -25.64 -5.02 7.89
N GLY A 217 -25.14 -5.98 8.69
CA GLY A 217 -23.94 -6.69 8.31
C GLY A 217 -24.08 -7.19 6.87
N SER A 218 -23.07 -6.91 6.05
CA SER A 218 -22.91 -7.37 4.66
C SER A 218 -23.05 -8.90 4.51
N ALA A 219 -24.29 -9.39 4.51
CA ALA A 219 -24.67 -10.76 4.19
C ALA A 219 -25.57 -10.86 2.95
N GLU A 220 -25.69 -9.78 2.16
CA GLU A 220 -26.37 -9.79 0.86
C GLU A 220 -25.37 -9.46 -0.26
N GLY A 221 -24.49 -10.42 -0.54
CA GLY A 221 -23.62 -10.40 -1.71
C GLY A 221 -23.27 -11.78 -2.29
N ALA A 222 -23.65 -12.87 -1.62
CA ALA A 222 -23.26 -14.23 -2.01
C ALA A 222 -24.30 -15.00 -2.85
N GLU A 223 -25.49 -14.46 -3.09
CA GLU A 223 -26.51 -15.15 -3.89
C GLU A 223 -26.92 -14.35 -5.12
N GLN A 224 -26.08 -14.36 -6.15
CA GLN A 224 -26.50 -14.13 -7.53
C GLN A 224 -25.42 -14.62 -8.53
N ASN A 225 -25.05 -15.91 -8.48
CA ASN A 225 -24.41 -16.53 -9.65
C ASN A 225 -24.72 -18.02 -9.83
N THR A 226 -25.95 -18.43 -9.53
CA THR A 226 -26.48 -19.77 -9.88
C THR A 226 -27.72 -19.65 -10.77
N LYS A 227 -27.61 -18.90 -11.86
CA LYS A 227 -28.50 -19.07 -13.01
C LYS A 227 -27.84 -18.47 -14.25
N ASN A 228 -27.08 -19.30 -14.94
CA ASN A 228 -27.13 -19.41 -16.40
C ASN A 228 -26.43 -20.71 -16.81
N THR A 229 -27.12 -21.81 -16.56
CA THR A 229 -27.07 -22.98 -17.43
C THR A 229 -27.92 -22.68 -18.67
N ASN A 230 -27.26 -22.53 -19.81
CA ASN A 230 -27.68 -23.08 -21.11
C ASN A 230 -26.54 -22.92 -22.12
#